data_AF-A0A969DP48-F1
#
_entry.id   AF-A0A969DP48-F1
#
_cell.length_a   1.000
_cell.length_b   1.000
_cell.length_c   1.000
_cell.angle_alpha   90.00
_cell.angle_beta   90.00
_cell.angle_gamma   90.00
#
_symmetry.space_group_name_H-M   'P 1'
#
loop_
_entity.id
_entity.type
_entity.pdbx_description
1 polymer ?
#
loop_
_entity_poly.entity_id
_entity_poly.type
_entity_poly.pdbx_seq_one_letter_code
_entity_poly.pdbx_strand_id
1 'polypeptide(L)'
;MFGFLKNNRKNKKVDLPALIDLNGNKLIAGDMVISYRYDLGKCKVVDGAQGLEYESLSSHKKVNYTLMIDAVTQRQKVEKIDS
;
A
#
# COMPACT_ATOMS: atom_id res chain seq x y z
N MET A 1 45.88 1.82 -20.21
CA MET A 1 44.80 1.38 -21.13
C MET A 1 43.57 1.11 -20.29
N PHE A 2 42.48 1.81 -20.59
CA PHE A 2 41.26 1.90 -19.78
C PHE A 2 40.39 0.64 -19.89
N GLY A 3 40.07 0.02 -18.75
CA GLY A 3 39.02 -1.00 -18.65
C GLY A 3 37.84 -0.44 -17.85
N PHE A 4 36.95 0.31 -18.51
CA PHE A 4 35.73 0.84 -17.88
C PHE A 4 34.69 -0.28 -17.71
N LEU A 5 34.58 -0.82 -16.50
CA LEU A 5 33.51 -1.72 -16.10
C LEU A 5 32.19 -0.93 -16.06
N LYS A 6 31.36 -1.11 -17.09
CA LYS A 6 30.04 -0.50 -17.20
C LYS A 6 29.10 -1.14 -16.18
N ASN A 7 29.03 -0.55 -14.99
CA ASN A 7 28.05 -0.89 -13.98
C ASN A 7 26.64 -0.52 -14.47
N ASN A 8 25.97 -1.45 -15.16
CA ASN A 8 24.52 -1.42 -15.35
C ASN A 8 23.85 -1.67 -13.99
N ARG A 9 23.87 -0.66 -13.12
CA ARG A 9 22.95 -0.57 -11.98
C ARG A 9 21.57 -0.34 -12.56
N LYS A 10 20.91 -1.42 -12.97
CA LYS A 10 19.45 -1.42 -13.14
C LYS A 10 18.92 -0.87 -11.82
N ASN A 11 18.29 0.31 -11.86
CA ASN A 11 17.57 0.87 -10.75
C ASN A 11 16.63 -0.22 -10.23
N LYS A 12 17.05 -0.93 -9.17
CA LYS A 12 16.17 -1.78 -8.39
C LYS A 12 15.19 -0.76 -7.81
N LYS A 13 14.07 -0.56 -8.50
CA LYS A 13 12.89 0.03 -7.87
C LYS A 13 12.74 -0.80 -6.61
N VAL A 14 12.91 -0.15 -5.46
CA VAL A 14 12.73 -0.81 -4.18
C VAL A 14 11.35 -1.41 -4.28
N ASP A 15 11.27 -2.73 -4.43
CA ASP A 15 10.01 -3.45 -4.42
C ASP A 15 9.49 -3.28 -3.00
N LEU A 16 8.83 -2.15 -2.76
CA LEU A 16 8.04 -1.92 -1.57
C LEU A 16 7.19 -3.18 -1.41
N PRO A 17 7.17 -3.81 -0.22
CA PRO A 17 6.41 -5.02 -0.02
C PRO A 17 5.02 -4.80 -0.59
N ALA A 18 4.63 -5.68 -1.52
CA ALA A 18 3.37 -5.55 -2.24
C ALA A 18 2.28 -5.35 -1.18
N LEU A 19 1.54 -4.24 -1.27
CA LEU A 19 0.48 -3.98 -0.33
C LEU A 19 -0.61 -5.01 -0.61
N ILE A 20 -0.84 -5.95 0.31
CA ILE A 20 -1.78 -7.05 0.11
C ILE A 20 -2.91 -6.94 1.12
N ASP A 21 -4.14 -7.14 0.67
CA ASP A 21 -5.32 -7.19 1.53
C ASP A 21 -5.37 -8.50 2.35
N LEU A 22 -6.41 -8.67 3.18
CA LEU A 22 -6.60 -9.88 3.98
C LEU A 22 -6.73 -11.16 3.12
N ASN A 23 -7.29 -11.04 1.91
CA ASN A 23 -7.55 -12.12 0.98
C ASN A 23 -6.35 -12.45 0.08
N GLY A 24 -5.26 -11.67 0.14
CA GLY A 24 -4.09 -11.85 -0.72
C GLY A 24 -4.17 -11.08 -2.05
N ASN A 25 -5.14 -10.19 -2.22
CA ASN A 25 -5.23 -9.30 -3.36
C ASN A 25 -4.26 -8.13 -3.23
N LYS A 26 -3.55 -7.83 -4.32
CA LYS A 26 -2.68 -6.66 -4.38
C LYS A 26 -3.53 -5.38 -4.38
N LEU A 27 -3.10 -4.43 -3.56
CA LEU A 27 -3.65 -3.10 -3.44
C LEU A 27 -2.73 -2.09 -4.14
N ILE A 28 -3.32 -1.21 -4.92
CA ILE A 28 -2.66 -0.09 -5.58
C ILE A 28 -3.41 1.21 -5.31
N ALA A 29 -2.75 2.36 -5.51
CA ALA A 29 -3.41 3.65 -5.44
C ALA A 29 -4.60 3.69 -6.42
N GLY A 30 -5.74 4.21 -5.96
CA GLY A 30 -7.00 4.23 -6.69
C GLY A 30 -7.97 3.11 -6.29
N ASP A 31 -7.50 2.02 -5.70
CA ASP A 31 -8.36 0.89 -5.29
C ASP A 31 -9.33 1.29 -4.18
N MET A 32 -10.50 0.65 -4.21
CA MET A 32 -11.52 0.76 -3.17
C MET A 32 -11.41 -0.42 -2.21
N VAL A 33 -11.36 -0.12 -0.91
CA VAL A 33 -11.20 -1.12 0.16
C VAL A 33 -12.16 -0.86 1.31
N ILE A 34 -12.57 -1.91 2.03
CA ILE A 34 -13.15 -1.80 3.37
C ILE A 34 -12.03 -1.90 4.38
N SER A 35 -11.91 -0.92 5.28
CA SER A 35 -10.99 -0.96 6.40
C SER A 35 -11.68 -1.50 7.66
N TYR A 36 -11.00 -2.43 8.32
CA TYR A 36 -11.44 -3.01 9.60
C TYR A 36 -10.74 -2.37 10.81
N ARG A 37 -10.10 -1.21 10.62
CA ARG A 37 -9.41 -0.46 11.68
C ARG A 37 -9.82 1.00 11.67
N TYR A 38 -9.67 1.64 12.82
CA TYR A 38 -9.85 3.09 13.01
C TYR A 38 -11.22 3.62 12.57
N ASP A 39 -12.23 2.75 12.47
CA ASP A 39 -13.60 3.08 12.10
C ASP A 39 -13.72 3.88 10.79
N LEU A 40 -12.87 3.55 9.79
CA LEU A 40 -12.86 4.26 8.51
C LEU A 40 -13.94 3.76 7.54
N GLY A 41 -14.38 2.50 7.69
CA GLY A 41 -15.36 1.88 6.81
C GLY A 41 -14.84 1.74 5.37
N LYS A 42 -15.60 2.26 4.40
CA LYS A 42 -15.20 2.27 2.99
C LYS A 42 -14.13 3.34 2.75
N CYS A 43 -13.01 2.93 2.18
CA CYS A 43 -11.86 3.78 1.92
C CYS A 43 -11.42 3.70 0.46
N LYS A 44 -10.74 4.75 0.02
CA LYS A 44 -9.95 4.76 -1.20
C LYS A 44 -8.46 4.76 -0.85
N VAL A 45 -7.68 3.96 -1.56
CA VAL A 45 -6.22 4.00 -1.47
C VAL A 45 -5.73 5.22 -2.25
N VAL A 46 -4.98 6.11 -1.60
CA VAL A 46 -4.45 7.34 -2.20
C VAL A 46 -2.96 7.47 -1.94
N ASP A 47 -2.27 8.18 -2.83
CA ASP A 47 -0.87 8.56 -2.59
C ASP A 47 -0.82 9.72 -1.59
N GLY A 48 -0.21 9.48 -0.43
CA GLY A 48 0.04 10.45 0.62
C GLY A 48 1.49 10.93 0.66
N ALA A 49 1.81 11.83 1.60
CA ALA A 49 3.14 12.44 1.68
C ALA A 49 4.24 11.45 2.10
N GLN A 50 3.88 10.39 2.83
CA GLN A 50 4.81 9.38 3.39
C GLN A 50 4.65 8.00 2.73
N GLY A 51 3.88 7.90 1.64
CA GLY A 51 3.52 6.65 1.00
C GLY A 51 2.01 6.51 0.85
N LEU A 52 1.51 5.27 0.74
CA LEU A 52 0.09 5.03 0.56
C LEU A 52 -0.73 5.35 1.82
N GLU A 53 -1.88 5.96 1.62
CA GLU A 53 -2.83 6.25 2.68
C GLU A 53 -4.20 5.71 2.32
N TYR A 54 -5.00 5.39 3.32
CA TYR A 54 -6.41 5.06 3.17
C TYR A 54 -7.24 6.26 3.56
N GLU A 55 -8.00 6.80 2.62
CA GLU A 55 -8.94 7.89 2.87
C GLU A 55 -10.36 7.33 3.02
N SER A 56 -10.97 7.53 4.18
CA SER A 56 -12.36 7.18 4.44
C SER A 56 -13.30 8.02 3.59
N LEU A 57 -14.24 7.38 2.90
CA LEU A 57 -15.25 8.07 2.10
C LEU A 57 -16.36 8.71 2.92
N SER A 58 -16.59 8.25 4.15
CA SER A 58 -17.61 8.81 5.04
C SER A 58 -17.11 9.99 5.85
N SER A 59 -15.86 9.94 6.30
CA SER A 59 -15.30 10.89 7.27
C SER A 59 -14.13 11.72 6.74
N HIS A 60 -13.62 11.43 5.54
CA HIS A 60 -12.40 12.01 4.97
C HIS A 60 -11.14 11.85 5.85
N LYS A 61 -11.19 10.99 6.87
CA LYS A 61 -10.03 10.66 7.69
C LYS A 61 -9.03 9.86 6.86
N LYS A 62 -7.75 10.22 6.99
CA LYS A 62 -6.63 9.55 6.34
C LYS A 62 -5.80 8.78 7.34
N VAL A 63 -5.44 7.55 6.98
CA VAL A 63 -4.57 6.70 7.81
C VAL A 63 -3.47 6.10 6.94
N ASN A 64 -2.24 6.20 7.41
CA ASN A 64 -1.06 5.64 6.74
C ASN A 64 -1.13 4.12 6.67
N TYR A 65 -0.77 3.54 5.52
CA TYR A 65 -0.79 2.09 5.30
C TYR A 65 0.01 1.30 6.33
N THR A 66 1.06 1.88 6.91
CA THR A 66 1.92 1.22 7.89
C THR A 66 1.16 0.87 9.17
N LEU A 67 0.16 1.69 9.54
CA LEU A 67 -0.72 1.48 10.70
C LEU A 67 -1.77 0.39 10.45
N MET A 68 -1.95 0.00 9.19
CA MET A 68 -2.94 -0.99 8.77
C MET A 68 -2.35 -2.40 8.68
N ILE A 69 -1.02 -2.54 8.74
CA ILE A 69 -0.33 -3.84 8.70
C ILE A 69 -0.68 -4.67 9.95
N ASP A 70 -0.98 -5.95 9.74
CA ASP A 70 -1.10 -6.94 10.79
C ASP A 70 0.29 -7.50 11.15
N ALA A 71 0.64 -7.50 12.42
CA ALA A 71 1.98 -7.88 12.87
C ALA A 71 2.30 -9.36 12.62
N VAL A 72 1.29 -10.24 12.62
CA VAL A 72 1.46 -11.69 12.49
C VAL A 72 1.52 -12.09 11.01
N THR A 73 0.56 -11.60 10.22
CA THR A 73 0.39 -12.01 8.81
C THR A 73 1.09 -11.08 7.82
N GLN A 74 1.53 -9.89 8.25
CA GLN A 74 2.09 -8.83 7.40
C GLN A 74 1.14 -8.36 6.29
N ARG A 75 -0.14 -8.76 6.34
CA ARG A 75 -1.20 -8.31 5.44
C ARG A 75 -1.85 -7.04 5.96
N GLN A 76 -2.45 -6.27 5.07
CA GLN A 76 -3.25 -5.11 5.45
C GLN A 76 -4.57 -5.56 6.06
N LYS A 77 -5.03 -4.91 7.13
CA LYS A 77 -6.36 -5.10 7.72
C LYS A 77 -7.46 -4.40 6.94
N VAL A 78 -7.43 -4.61 5.64
CA VAL A 78 -8.42 -4.11 4.69
C VAL A 78 -8.80 -5.24 3.73
N GLU A 79 -9.92 -5.07 3.07
CA GLU A 79 -10.42 -5.99 2.04
C GLU A 79 -10.74 -5.19 0.79
N LYS A 80 -10.22 -5.63 -0.36
CA LYS A 80 -10.51 -4.99 -1.64
C LYS A 80 -11.96 -5.26 -2.03
N ILE A 81 -12.70 -4.21 -2.39
CA ILE A 81 -14.12 -4.31 -2.76
C ILE A 81 -14.30 -4.42 -4.28
N ASP A 82 -13.37 -3.84 -5.06
CA ASP A 82 -13.50 -3.79 -6.52
C ASP A 82 -12.80 -4.97 -7.22
N SER A 83 -13.55 -5.62 -8.12
CA SER A 83 -13.10 -6.54 -9.18
C SER A 83 -13.05 -5.82 -10.52
#